data_AF-A0A1Q9S357-F1
#
_entry.id   AF-A0A1Q9S357-F1
#
_cell.length_a   1.000
_cell.length_b   1.000
_cell.length_c   1.000
_cell.angle_alpha   90.00
_cell.angle_beta   90.00
_cell.angle_gamma   90.00
#
_symmetry.space_group_name_H-M   'P 1'
#
loop_
_entity.id
_entity.type
_entity.pdbx_description
1 polymer ?
#
loop_
_entity_poly.entity_id
_entity_poly.type
_entity_poly.pdbx_seq_one_letter_code
_entity_poly.pdbx_strand_id
1 'polypeptide(L)'
;MALLLGTKTRVLMAMRKEAKRRGLSVKGYMEAATPDEMITLIHEVDPTVNPAEIVPGLPDLPAVDVTQWGMPPKQALSTDLSRPVPVIGSVVAAARARDWRPAADLLHRCYGDWAMRAAVVHALGEAAADDATWLQGWRAAAGPHDRHLAVVDAHGLLWLAWKLRGNKQGELTSAEQHDAFQQTILRAEAAAQRATELAPDDPTPWYTLVTLARGLGYDEHTFSASGGRCRPATRCTAPGTSSR
;
A
#
# COMPACT_ATOMS: atom_id res chain seq x y z
N MET A 1 14.32 9.81 -7.54
CA MET A 1 14.78 11.21 -7.54
C MET A 1 16.04 11.45 -8.37
N ALA A 2 17.09 10.63 -8.29
CA ALA A 2 18.33 10.83 -9.07
C ALA A 2 18.15 10.86 -10.61
N LEU A 3 17.27 10.01 -11.15
CA LEU A 3 16.93 9.97 -12.58
C LEU A 3 16.28 11.29 -13.06
N LEU A 4 15.36 11.86 -12.27
CA LEU A 4 14.69 13.12 -12.56
C LEU A 4 15.65 14.33 -12.50
N LEU A 5 16.62 14.34 -11.59
CA LEU A 5 17.65 15.38 -11.54
C LEU A 5 18.53 15.34 -12.80
N GLY A 6 18.96 14.15 -13.24
CA GLY A 6 19.77 13.99 -14.45
C GLY A 6 19.07 14.49 -15.72
N THR A 7 17.78 14.18 -15.89
CA THR A 7 17.03 14.67 -17.05
C THR A 7 16.74 16.16 -16.98
N LYS A 8 16.40 16.71 -15.80
CA LYS A 8 16.25 18.18 -15.62
C LYS A 8 17.51 18.94 -16.03
N THR A 9 18.70 18.46 -15.66
CA THR A 9 19.96 19.08 -16.06
C THR A 9 20.17 19.04 -17.58
N ARG A 10 19.88 17.91 -18.24
CA ARG A 10 20.01 17.79 -19.71
C ARG A 10 19.05 18.72 -20.45
N VAL A 11 17.80 18.80 -20.01
CA VAL A 11 16.81 19.72 -20.60
C VAL A 11 17.23 21.18 -20.42
N LEU A 12 17.70 21.56 -19.23
CA LEU A 12 18.17 22.92 -18.99
C LEU A 12 19.37 23.29 -19.89
N MET A 13 20.27 22.34 -20.14
CA MET A 13 21.39 22.54 -21.07
C MET A 13 20.91 22.68 -22.52
N ALA A 14 19.91 21.91 -22.95
CA ALA A 14 19.31 22.04 -24.28
C ALA A 14 18.62 23.41 -24.44
N MET A 15 17.86 23.86 -23.44
CA MET A 15 17.26 25.19 -23.42
C MET A 15 18.31 26.30 -23.47
N ARG A 16 19.41 26.16 -22.73
CA ARG A 16 20.52 27.13 -22.76
C ARG A 16 21.19 27.19 -24.13
N LYS A 17 21.36 26.05 -24.79
CA LYS A 17 21.91 25.96 -26.14
C LYS A 17 20.99 26.66 -27.15
N GLU A 18 19.69 26.43 -27.04
CA GLU A 18 18.69 27.04 -27.91
C GLU A 18 18.56 28.55 -27.69
N ALA A 19 18.53 28.99 -26.44
CA ALA A 19 18.56 30.41 -26.08
C ALA A 19 19.77 31.12 -26.70
N LYS A 20 20.97 30.51 -26.57
CA LYS A 20 22.21 31.05 -27.17
C LYS A 20 22.12 31.12 -28.70
N ARG A 21 21.51 30.13 -29.35
CA ARG A 21 21.28 30.13 -30.81
C ARG A 21 20.41 31.29 -31.25
N ARG A 22 19.40 31.65 -30.44
CA ARG A 22 18.50 32.78 -30.68
C ARG A 22 19.04 34.13 -30.18
N GLY A 23 20.26 34.18 -29.62
CA GLY A 23 20.83 35.40 -29.04
C GLY A 23 20.12 35.86 -27.75
N LEU A 24 19.38 34.97 -27.09
CA LEU A 24 18.59 35.25 -25.89
C LEU A 24 19.26 34.69 -24.63
N SER A 25 18.90 35.25 -23.47
CA SER A 25 19.12 34.57 -22.19
C SER A 25 18.15 33.39 -22.06
N VAL A 26 18.44 32.42 -21.18
CA VAL A 26 17.53 31.27 -20.93
C VAL A 26 16.14 31.76 -20.51
N LYS A 27 16.09 32.78 -19.65
CA LYS A 27 14.84 33.43 -19.23
C LYS A 27 14.12 34.09 -20.42
N GLY A 28 14.85 34.83 -21.26
CA GLY A 28 14.27 35.45 -22.45
C GLY A 28 13.77 34.43 -23.47
N TYR A 29 14.39 33.24 -23.57
CA TYR A 29 13.86 32.14 -24.36
C TYR A 29 12.55 31.59 -23.78
N MET A 30 12.48 31.36 -22.46
CA MET A 30 11.25 30.88 -21.82
C MET A 30 10.08 31.85 -21.94
N GLU A 31 10.34 33.16 -22.00
CA GLU A 31 9.32 34.19 -22.18
C GLU A 31 8.88 34.35 -23.64
N ALA A 32 9.76 34.04 -24.61
CA ALA A 32 9.50 34.23 -26.04
C ALA A 32 9.06 32.95 -26.78
N ALA A 33 9.44 31.77 -26.29
CA ALA A 33 9.12 30.49 -26.91
C ALA A 33 7.66 30.10 -26.63
N THR A 34 7.02 29.45 -27.61
CA THR A 34 5.68 28.90 -27.39
C THR A 34 5.74 27.63 -26.53
N PRO A 35 4.63 27.25 -25.87
CA PRO A 35 4.55 25.97 -25.17
C PRO A 35 4.95 24.77 -26.05
N ASP A 36 4.51 24.75 -27.31
CA ASP A 36 4.83 23.66 -28.25
C ASP A 36 6.32 23.58 -28.62
N GLU A 37 6.99 24.74 -28.79
CA GLU A 37 8.43 24.79 -29.02
C GLU A 37 9.20 24.23 -27.81
N MET A 38 8.77 24.57 -26.59
CA MET A 38 9.38 24.07 -25.37
C MET A 38 9.15 22.56 -25.19
N ILE A 39 7.93 22.07 -25.44
CA ILE A 39 7.59 20.64 -25.37
C ILE A 39 8.43 19.84 -26.36
N THR A 40 8.56 20.33 -27.60
CA THR A 40 9.35 19.67 -28.64
C THR A 40 10.80 19.50 -28.19
N LEU A 41 11.42 20.58 -27.68
CA LEU A 41 12.79 20.54 -27.19
C LEU A 41 12.96 19.62 -25.97
N ILE A 42 11.96 19.53 -25.09
CA ILE A 42 11.96 18.59 -23.95
C ILE A 42 11.93 17.15 -24.44
N HIS A 43 11.04 16.82 -25.38
CA HIS A 43 10.91 15.47 -25.93
C HIS A 43 12.10 15.04 -26.80
N GLU A 44 12.79 15.98 -27.46
CA GLU A 44 14.06 15.70 -28.16
C GLU A 44 15.15 15.22 -27.19
N VAL A 45 15.14 15.70 -25.94
CA VAL A 45 16.10 15.29 -24.91
C VAL A 45 15.67 13.98 -24.25
N ASP A 46 14.38 13.87 -23.91
CA ASP A 46 13.80 12.68 -23.30
C ASP A 46 12.29 12.64 -23.57
N PRO A 47 11.81 11.73 -24.45
CA PRO A 47 10.41 11.65 -24.81
C PRO A 47 9.52 11.09 -23.68
N THR A 48 10.11 10.58 -22.61
CA THR A 48 9.37 9.98 -21.48
C THR A 48 9.11 10.96 -20.35
N VAL A 49 9.73 12.14 -20.39
CA VAL A 49 9.60 13.15 -19.34
C VAL A 49 8.40 14.04 -19.58
N ASN A 50 7.68 14.29 -18.50
CA ASN A 50 6.57 15.22 -18.51
C ASN A 50 7.04 16.68 -18.60
N PRO A 51 6.68 17.44 -19.66
CA PRO A 51 7.09 18.84 -19.81
C PRO A 51 6.71 19.72 -18.63
N ALA A 52 5.54 19.47 -18.01
CA ALA A 52 5.06 20.21 -16.84
C ALA A 52 5.93 20.02 -15.59
N GLU A 53 6.63 18.88 -15.46
CA GLU A 53 7.58 18.63 -14.36
C GLU A 53 8.90 19.42 -14.52
N ILE A 54 9.20 19.85 -15.75
CA ILE A 54 10.42 20.58 -16.08
C ILE A 54 10.17 22.08 -16.11
N VAL A 55 9.09 22.51 -16.77
CA VAL A 55 8.70 23.91 -16.88
C VAL A 55 7.27 24.05 -16.34
N PRO A 56 7.11 24.67 -15.15
CA PRO A 56 5.80 24.94 -14.60
C PRO A 56 4.95 25.78 -15.56
N GLY A 57 3.70 25.34 -15.81
CA GLY A 57 2.77 26.03 -16.71
C GLY A 57 2.71 25.48 -18.13
N LEU A 58 3.57 24.54 -18.51
CA LEU A 58 3.37 23.74 -19.72
C LEU A 58 2.21 22.74 -19.51
N PRO A 59 1.49 22.35 -20.59
CA PRO A 59 0.48 21.31 -20.50
C PRO A 59 1.12 20.00 -20.01
N ASP A 60 0.42 19.35 -19.10
CA ASP A 60 0.73 18.01 -18.63
C ASP A 60 0.82 17.07 -19.86
N LEU A 61 1.74 16.09 -19.87
CA LEU A 61 1.71 15.06 -20.91
C LEU A 61 0.29 14.54 -21.06
N PRO A 62 -0.26 14.45 -22.28
CA PRO A 62 -1.53 13.77 -22.46
C PRO A 62 -1.38 12.38 -21.86
N ALA A 63 -2.31 12.01 -20.98
CA ALA A 63 -2.30 10.71 -20.32
C ALA A 63 -2.07 9.63 -21.39
N VAL A 64 -1.07 8.78 -21.16
CA VAL A 64 -0.78 7.64 -22.04
C VAL A 64 -2.09 6.89 -22.27
N ASP A 65 -2.56 6.85 -23.52
CA ASP A 65 -3.79 6.14 -23.86
C ASP A 65 -3.53 4.65 -23.79
N VAL A 66 -3.75 4.08 -22.61
CA VAL A 66 -3.51 2.65 -22.35
C VAL A 66 -4.42 1.72 -23.14
N THR A 67 -5.52 2.25 -23.69
CA THR A 67 -6.51 1.46 -24.43
C THR A 67 -5.98 0.94 -25.76
N GLN A 68 -4.98 1.60 -26.35
CA GLN A 68 -4.31 1.13 -27.56
C GLN A 68 -3.59 -0.22 -27.37
N TRP A 69 -3.24 -0.59 -26.12
CA TRP A 69 -2.66 -1.89 -25.77
C TRP A 69 -3.68 -2.86 -25.17
N GLY A 70 -4.98 -2.58 -25.30
CA GLY A 70 -6.05 -3.43 -24.79
C GLY A 70 -6.28 -3.35 -23.27
N MET A 71 -5.66 -2.37 -22.58
CA MET A 71 -5.95 -2.13 -21.16
C MET A 71 -7.20 -1.25 -21.00
N PRO A 72 -8.01 -1.46 -19.95
CA PRO A 72 -9.18 -0.61 -19.69
C PRO A 72 -8.75 0.85 -19.40
N PRO A 73 -9.57 1.84 -19.79
CA PRO A 73 -9.30 3.24 -19.47
C PRO A 73 -9.32 3.46 -17.96
N LYS A 74 -8.62 4.51 -17.48
CA LYS A 74 -8.49 4.81 -16.03
C LYS A 74 -9.85 4.87 -15.31
N GLN A 75 -10.88 5.40 -15.96
CA GLN A 75 -12.23 5.53 -15.39
C GLN A 75 -12.98 4.19 -15.28
N ALA A 76 -12.54 3.17 -16.02
CA ALA A 76 -13.06 1.81 -15.93
C ALA A 76 -12.26 0.95 -14.94
N LEU A 77 -11.16 1.46 -14.38
CA LEU A 77 -10.45 0.80 -13.29
C LEU A 77 -11.25 0.98 -12.01
N SER A 78 -11.55 -0.12 -11.35
CA SER A 78 -12.02 -0.12 -9.97
C SER A 78 -10.86 -0.47 -9.05
N THR A 79 -10.74 0.25 -7.94
CA THR A 79 -9.85 -0.10 -6.83
C THR A 79 -10.51 -1.05 -5.85
N ASP A 80 -11.78 -1.40 -6.07
CA ASP A 80 -12.49 -2.36 -5.24
C ASP A 80 -11.98 -3.77 -5.52
N LEU A 81 -12.21 -4.69 -4.59
CA LEU A 81 -11.98 -6.11 -4.81
C LEU A 81 -12.65 -6.52 -6.14
N SER A 82 -11.89 -7.23 -6.99
CA SER A 82 -12.28 -7.61 -8.36
C SER A 82 -13.67 -8.27 -8.47
N ARG A 83 -14.22 -8.79 -7.36
CA ARG A 83 -15.67 -8.96 -7.15
C ARG A 83 -16.07 -8.52 -5.74
N PRO A 84 -17.11 -7.68 -5.58
CA PRO A 84 -17.69 -7.43 -4.27
C PRO A 84 -18.23 -8.75 -3.72
N VAL A 85 -17.74 -9.16 -2.55
CA VAL A 85 -18.26 -10.33 -1.84
C VAL A 85 -19.34 -9.80 -0.88
N PRO A 86 -20.65 -9.98 -1.16
CA PRO A 86 -21.71 -9.27 -0.44
C PRO A 86 -21.68 -9.47 1.07
N VAL A 87 -21.31 -10.68 1.51
CA VAL A 87 -21.17 -10.98 2.94
C VAL A 87 -20.10 -10.12 3.62
N ILE A 88 -18.97 -9.86 2.96
CA ILE A 88 -17.90 -8.99 3.48
C ILE A 88 -18.43 -7.56 3.62
N GLY A 89 -19.11 -7.06 2.57
CA GLY A 89 -19.74 -5.74 2.61
C GLY A 89 -20.74 -5.58 3.76
N SER A 90 -21.57 -6.61 4.00
CA SER A 90 -22.55 -6.58 5.09
C SER A 90 -21.92 -6.56 6.48
N VAL A 91 -20.84 -7.32 6.72
CA VAL A 91 -20.18 -7.32 8.04
C VAL A 91 -19.40 -6.03 8.29
N VAL A 92 -18.81 -5.44 7.24
CA VAL A 92 -18.17 -4.12 7.33
C VAL A 92 -19.19 -3.04 7.64
N ALA A 93 -20.36 -3.07 7.00
CA ALA A 93 -21.44 -2.14 7.28
C ALA A 93 -21.95 -2.28 8.74
N ALA A 94 -22.12 -3.51 9.23
CA ALA A 94 -22.48 -3.76 10.63
C ALA A 94 -21.42 -3.25 11.61
N ALA A 95 -20.13 -3.51 11.34
CA ALA A 95 -19.03 -3.02 12.16
C ALA A 95 -18.99 -1.48 12.23
N ARG A 96 -19.21 -0.80 11.09
CA ARG A 96 -19.36 0.66 11.02
C ARG A 96 -20.58 1.17 11.79
N ALA A 97 -21.66 0.38 11.83
CA ALA A 97 -22.82 0.61 12.69
C ALA A 97 -22.59 0.19 14.16
N ARG A 98 -21.33 -0.03 14.56
CA ARG A 98 -20.89 -0.40 15.92
C ARG A 98 -21.30 -1.81 16.36
N ASP A 99 -21.79 -2.65 15.44
CA ASP A 99 -22.08 -4.05 15.70
C ASP A 99 -20.97 -4.96 15.17
N TRP A 100 -20.10 -5.41 16.07
CA TRP A 100 -18.95 -6.26 15.75
C TRP A 100 -19.31 -7.75 15.63
N ARG A 101 -20.50 -8.16 16.11
CA ARG A 101 -20.88 -9.58 16.20
C ARG A 101 -20.92 -10.29 14.84
N PRO A 102 -21.45 -9.70 13.75
CA PRO A 102 -21.41 -10.32 12.42
C PRO A 102 -19.99 -10.53 11.89
N ALA A 103 -19.08 -9.61 12.19
CA ALA A 103 -17.67 -9.74 11.82
C ALA A 103 -17.00 -10.91 12.56
N ALA A 104 -17.21 -11.02 13.86
CA ALA A 104 -16.70 -12.13 14.67
C ALA A 104 -17.23 -13.49 14.20
N ASP A 105 -18.53 -13.58 13.93
CA ASP A 105 -19.20 -14.78 13.42
C ASP A 105 -18.66 -15.20 12.03
N LEU A 106 -18.50 -14.25 11.10
CA LEU A 106 -17.91 -14.55 9.79
C LEU A 106 -16.45 -15.03 9.92
N LEU A 107 -15.64 -14.36 10.75
CA LEU A 107 -14.25 -14.74 11.00
C LEU A 107 -14.11 -16.11 11.66
N HIS A 108 -15.09 -16.51 12.47
CA HIS A 108 -15.19 -17.85 13.03
C HIS A 108 -15.49 -18.88 11.94
N ARG A 109 -16.51 -18.64 11.10
CA ARG A 109 -16.92 -19.56 10.02
C ARG A 109 -15.87 -19.75 8.93
N CYS A 110 -15.11 -18.71 8.58
CA CYS A 110 -14.06 -18.83 7.57
C CYS A 110 -12.71 -19.29 8.14
N TYR A 111 -12.64 -19.69 9.40
CA TYR A 111 -11.38 -20.20 9.96
C TYR A 111 -10.98 -21.52 9.28
N GLY A 112 -9.80 -21.55 8.67
CA GLY A 112 -9.35 -22.63 7.79
C GLY A 112 -9.51 -22.34 6.29
N ASP A 113 -10.43 -21.44 5.91
CA ASP A 113 -10.48 -20.85 4.56
C ASP A 113 -9.62 -19.57 4.55
N TRP A 114 -8.32 -19.75 4.35
CA TRP A 114 -7.35 -18.66 4.47
C TRP A 114 -7.55 -17.55 3.45
N ALA A 115 -8.09 -17.86 2.26
CA ALA A 115 -8.37 -16.86 1.24
C ALA A 115 -9.53 -15.95 1.67
N MET A 116 -10.65 -16.55 2.09
CA MET A 116 -11.80 -15.80 2.59
C MET A 116 -11.46 -15.03 3.87
N ARG A 117 -10.71 -15.66 4.78
CA ARG A 117 -10.27 -15.03 6.02
C ARG A 117 -9.39 -13.81 5.77
N ALA A 118 -8.41 -13.90 4.87
CA ALA A 118 -7.56 -12.77 4.51
C ALA A 118 -8.38 -11.62 3.92
N ALA A 119 -9.36 -11.91 3.05
CA ALA A 119 -10.24 -10.90 2.47
C ALA A 119 -11.12 -10.20 3.52
N VAL A 120 -11.70 -10.96 4.47
CA VAL A 120 -12.51 -10.42 5.56
C VAL A 120 -11.65 -9.55 6.50
N VAL A 121 -10.47 -10.04 6.91
CA VAL A 121 -9.54 -9.29 7.76
C VAL A 121 -9.07 -8.01 7.08
N HIS A 122 -8.80 -8.06 5.77
CA HIS A 122 -8.42 -6.88 4.99
C HIS A 122 -9.50 -5.80 5.08
N ALA A 123 -10.72 -6.13 4.69
CA ALA A 123 -11.83 -5.18 4.65
C ALA A 123 -12.20 -4.64 6.05
N LEU A 124 -12.15 -5.48 7.09
CA LEU A 124 -12.37 -5.05 8.47
C LEU A 124 -11.22 -4.20 9.00
N GLY A 125 -9.97 -4.49 8.61
CA GLY A 125 -8.80 -3.70 8.97
C GLY A 125 -8.85 -2.31 8.36
N GLU A 126 -9.23 -2.19 7.08
CA GLU A 126 -9.45 -0.88 6.45
C GLU A 126 -10.52 -0.06 7.19
N ALA A 127 -11.64 -0.71 7.55
CA ALA A 127 -12.72 -0.08 8.30
C ALA A 127 -12.28 0.32 9.73
N ALA A 128 -11.48 -0.52 10.40
CA ALA A 128 -10.92 -0.21 11.72
C ALA A 128 -9.95 0.97 11.68
N ALA A 129 -9.22 1.15 10.57
CA ALA A 129 -8.35 2.30 10.38
C ALA A 129 -9.11 3.62 10.18
N ASP A 130 -10.38 3.58 9.74
CA ASP A 130 -11.27 4.76 9.70
C ASP A 130 -11.87 5.05 11.08
N ASP A 131 -12.42 4.02 11.74
CA ASP A 131 -12.98 4.11 13.08
C ASP A 131 -12.79 2.77 13.81
N ALA A 132 -11.91 2.76 14.82
CA ALA A 132 -11.63 1.57 15.62
C ALA A 132 -12.56 1.41 16.84
N THR A 133 -13.55 2.29 17.03
CA THR A 133 -14.34 2.30 18.26
C THR A 133 -15.11 0.98 18.43
N TRP A 134 -15.44 0.27 17.35
CA TRP A 134 -16.21 -0.98 17.40
C TRP A 134 -15.35 -2.15 17.88
N LEU A 135 -14.04 -2.09 17.63
CA LEU A 135 -13.06 -3.01 18.19
C LEU A 135 -12.96 -2.87 19.71
N GLN A 136 -13.19 -1.68 20.28
CA GLN A 136 -13.18 -1.51 21.73
C GLN A 136 -14.37 -2.23 22.38
N GLY A 137 -15.55 -2.16 21.76
CA GLY A 137 -16.73 -2.92 22.19
C GLY A 137 -16.51 -4.44 22.09
N TRP A 138 -15.87 -4.89 21.01
CA TRP A 138 -15.50 -6.30 20.86
C TRP A 138 -14.48 -6.72 21.93
N ARG A 139 -13.42 -5.94 22.13
CA ARG A 139 -12.38 -6.21 23.13
C ARG A 139 -12.94 -6.30 24.54
N ALA A 140 -13.87 -5.40 24.90
CA ALA A 140 -14.53 -5.43 26.20
C ALA A 140 -15.39 -6.69 26.40
N ALA A 141 -16.00 -7.22 25.33
CA ALA A 141 -16.87 -8.38 25.40
C ALA A 141 -16.11 -9.73 25.33
N ALA A 142 -15.13 -9.86 24.43
CA ALA A 142 -14.43 -11.12 24.17
C ALA A 142 -13.12 -11.29 24.96
N GLY A 143 -12.57 -10.19 25.48
CA GLY A 143 -11.31 -10.19 26.22
C GLY A 143 -10.05 -10.17 25.34
N PRO A 144 -8.85 -10.16 25.96
CA PRO A 144 -7.59 -9.90 25.28
C PRO A 144 -6.98 -11.10 24.54
N HIS A 145 -7.65 -12.25 24.56
CA HIS A 145 -7.20 -13.51 23.94
C HIS A 145 -8.04 -13.95 22.73
N ASP A 146 -8.99 -13.11 22.29
CA ASP A 146 -9.74 -13.38 21.06
C ASP A 146 -8.82 -13.25 19.84
N ARG A 147 -8.56 -14.38 19.18
CA ARG A 147 -7.70 -14.48 17.99
C ARG A 147 -8.24 -13.73 16.77
N HIS A 148 -9.56 -13.62 16.65
CA HIS A 148 -10.21 -12.96 15.51
C HIS A 148 -10.11 -11.44 15.65
N LEU A 149 -10.31 -10.94 16.87
CA LEU A 149 -10.05 -9.56 17.23
C LEU A 149 -8.56 -9.21 17.03
N ALA A 150 -7.64 -10.05 17.51
CA ALA A 150 -6.20 -9.77 17.46
C ALA A 150 -5.70 -9.56 16.02
N VAL A 151 -6.11 -10.41 15.07
CA VAL A 151 -5.68 -10.27 13.67
C VAL A 151 -6.28 -9.03 12.99
N VAL A 152 -7.54 -8.68 13.31
CA VAL A 152 -8.19 -7.48 12.75
C VAL A 152 -7.57 -6.21 13.33
N ASP A 153 -7.26 -6.19 14.62
CA ASP A 153 -6.60 -5.07 15.30
C ASP A 153 -5.20 -4.82 14.71
N ALA A 154 -4.41 -5.88 14.53
CA ALA A 154 -3.09 -5.80 13.90
C ALA A 154 -3.17 -5.26 12.47
N HIS A 155 -4.10 -5.78 11.65
CA HIS A 155 -4.27 -5.33 10.27
C HIS A 155 -4.85 -3.91 10.19
N GLY A 156 -5.72 -3.52 11.13
CA GLY A 156 -6.23 -2.16 11.24
C GLY A 156 -5.13 -1.15 11.60
N LEU A 157 -4.22 -1.49 12.50
CA LEU A 157 -3.06 -0.66 12.83
C LEU A 157 -2.10 -0.51 11.64
N LEU A 158 -1.91 -1.58 10.85
CA LEU A 158 -1.18 -1.50 9.57
C LEU A 158 -1.82 -0.46 8.65
N TRP A 159 -3.13 -0.54 8.42
CA TRP A 159 -3.84 0.42 7.57
C TRP A 159 -3.83 1.84 8.11
N LEU A 160 -3.95 2.01 9.43
CA LEU A 160 -3.87 3.31 10.08
C LEU A 160 -2.49 3.95 9.86
N ALA A 161 -1.40 3.18 10.03
CA ALA A 161 -0.06 3.67 9.76
C ALA A 161 0.06 4.18 8.31
N TRP A 162 -0.42 3.43 7.32
CA TRP A 162 -0.35 3.83 5.91
C TRP A 162 -1.19 5.09 5.62
N LYS A 163 -2.37 5.21 6.24
CA LYS A 163 -3.20 6.42 6.15
C LYS A 163 -2.49 7.64 6.76
N LEU A 164 -1.84 7.48 7.91
CA LEU A 164 -1.09 8.56 8.59
C LEU A 164 0.11 9.05 7.78
N ARG A 165 0.82 8.14 7.11
CA ARG A 165 1.91 8.49 6.19
C ARG A 165 1.43 9.33 5.00
N GLY A 166 0.18 9.14 4.58
CA GLY A 166 -0.42 9.80 3.42
C GLY A 166 0.00 9.17 2.09
N ASN A 167 -0.83 9.41 1.06
CA ASN A 167 -0.69 8.81 -0.27
C ASN A 167 0.05 9.70 -1.30
N LYS A 168 0.68 10.80 -0.84
CA LYS A 168 1.32 11.77 -1.73
C LYS A 168 2.68 11.25 -2.18
N GLN A 169 2.79 10.85 -3.45
CA GLN A 169 4.09 10.74 -4.10
C GLN A 169 4.68 12.15 -4.29
N GLY A 170 5.92 12.36 -3.85
CA GLY A 170 6.75 13.48 -4.30
C GLY A 170 6.87 14.70 -3.38
N GLU A 171 5.99 14.92 -2.41
CA GLU A 171 6.09 16.07 -1.48
C GLU A 171 6.09 15.61 -0.03
N LEU A 172 7.29 15.60 0.56
CA LEU A 172 7.63 15.72 1.98
C LEU A 172 6.53 15.28 2.97
N THR A 173 6.49 13.99 3.31
CA THR A 173 5.87 13.53 4.56
C THR A 173 6.40 14.41 5.68
N SER A 174 5.52 15.11 6.41
CA SER A 174 5.97 15.97 7.52
C SER A 174 6.64 15.13 8.60
N ALA A 175 7.51 15.74 9.42
CA ALA A 175 8.12 15.03 10.56
C ALA A 175 7.04 14.41 11.47
N GLU A 176 5.93 15.12 11.69
CA GLU A 176 4.80 14.62 12.47
C GLU A 176 4.12 13.40 11.83
N GLN A 177 3.93 13.40 10.50
CA GLN A 177 3.38 12.24 9.79
C GLN A 177 4.34 11.05 9.81
N HIS A 178 5.65 11.31 9.73
CA HIS A 178 6.67 10.28 9.84
C HIS A 178 6.67 9.65 11.25
N ASP A 179 6.66 10.47 12.29
CA ASP A 179 6.63 10.00 13.68
C ASP A 179 5.33 9.22 13.99
N ALA A 180 4.19 9.73 13.52
CA ALA A 180 2.91 9.04 13.66
C ALA A 180 2.90 7.68 12.93
N PHE A 181 3.49 7.60 11.74
CA PHE A 181 3.70 6.35 11.02
C PHE A 181 4.59 5.39 11.82
N GLN A 182 5.77 5.84 12.27
CA GLN A 182 6.73 5.02 13.01
C GLN A 182 6.14 4.46 14.31
N GLN A 183 5.45 5.29 15.09
CA GLN A 183 4.80 4.83 16.32
C GLN A 183 3.69 3.81 16.03
N THR A 184 2.91 4.03 14.97
CA THR A 184 1.77 3.16 14.64
C THR A 184 2.23 1.83 14.05
N ILE A 185 3.27 1.83 13.20
CA ILE A 185 3.76 0.62 12.56
C ILE A 185 4.42 -0.34 13.57
N LEU A 186 5.12 0.18 14.59
CA LEU A 186 5.67 -0.64 15.69
C LEU A 186 4.56 -1.28 16.54
N ARG A 187 3.47 -0.54 16.79
CA ARG A 187 2.28 -1.08 17.47
C ARG A 187 1.62 -2.17 16.63
N ALA A 188 1.54 -1.97 15.31
CA ALA A 188 1.00 -2.96 14.39
C ALA A 188 1.84 -4.25 14.39
N GLU A 189 3.17 -4.14 14.45
CA GLU A 189 4.06 -5.30 14.53
C GLU A 189 3.86 -6.10 15.82
N ALA A 190 3.85 -5.43 16.97
CA ALA A 190 3.59 -6.11 18.24
C ALA A 190 2.20 -6.79 18.28
N ALA A 191 1.18 -6.13 17.73
CA ALA A 191 -0.16 -6.70 17.62
C ALA A 191 -0.19 -7.92 16.68
N ALA A 192 0.52 -7.86 15.55
CA ALA A 192 0.60 -8.95 14.59
C ALA A 192 1.37 -10.16 15.16
N GLN A 193 2.45 -9.94 15.91
CA GLN A 193 3.16 -11.00 16.64
C GLN A 193 2.24 -11.67 17.67
N ARG A 194 1.48 -10.90 18.46
CA ARG A 194 0.50 -11.48 19.38
C ARG A 194 -0.57 -12.28 18.64
N ALA A 195 -1.00 -11.82 17.46
CA ALA A 195 -1.97 -12.55 16.65
C ALA A 195 -1.42 -13.88 16.12
N THR A 196 -0.12 -13.97 15.77
CA THR A 196 0.51 -15.26 15.40
C THR A 196 0.59 -16.21 16.61
N GLU A 197 0.83 -15.70 17.82
CA GLU A 197 0.84 -16.52 19.04
C GLU A 197 -0.56 -17.08 19.38
N LEU A 198 -1.62 -16.29 19.20
CA LEU A 198 -3.01 -16.71 19.48
C LEU A 198 -3.58 -17.66 18.43
N ALA A 199 -3.03 -17.66 17.21
CA ALA A 199 -3.48 -18.49 16.10
C ALA A 199 -2.29 -18.92 15.21
N PRO A 200 -1.45 -19.85 15.67
CA PRO A 200 -0.22 -20.23 14.97
C PRO A 200 -0.46 -20.85 13.60
N ASP A 201 -1.62 -21.49 13.38
CA ASP A 201 -1.99 -22.10 12.11
C ASP A 201 -2.59 -21.10 11.10
N ASP A 202 -2.92 -19.88 11.55
CA ASP A 202 -3.50 -18.84 10.71
C ASP A 202 -2.38 -18.07 9.97
N PRO A 203 -2.31 -18.12 8.63
CA PRO A 203 -1.30 -17.38 7.88
C PRO A 203 -1.58 -15.87 7.79
N THR A 204 -2.78 -15.41 8.16
CA THR A 204 -3.22 -14.02 7.95
C THR A 204 -2.39 -12.99 8.74
N PRO A 205 -2.04 -13.21 10.03
CA PRO A 205 -1.13 -12.31 10.74
C PRO A 205 0.29 -12.28 10.15
N TRP A 206 0.78 -13.39 9.58
CA TRP A 206 2.09 -13.45 8.92
C TRP A 206 2.14 -12.58 7.67
N TYR A 207 1.07 -12.57 6.87
CA TYR A 207 0.94 -11.64 5.75
C TYR A 207 1.05 -10.16 6.21
N THR A 208 0.45 -9.84 7.36
CA THR A 208 0.56 -8.51 7.97
C THR A 208 2.01 -8.21 8.36
N LEU A 209 2.71 -9.14 9.03
CA LEU A 209 4.13 -8.98 9.40
C LEU A 209 5.05 -8.76 8.19
N VAL A 210 4.84 -9.50 7.09
CA VAL A 210 5.61 -9.30 5.84
C VAL A 210 5.41 -7.88 5.28
N THR A 211 4.19 -7.37 5.35
CA THR A 211 3.88 -6.01 4.90
C THR A 211 4.51 -4.96 5.82
N LEU A 212 4.49 -5.20 7.13
CA LEU A 212 5.12 -4.33 8.13
C LEU A 212 6.63 -4.28 7.98
N ALA A 213 7.30 -5.40 7.74
CA ALA A 213 8.74 -5.45 7.50
C ALA A 213 9.18 -4.53 6.35
N ARG A 214 8.37 -4.43 5.29
CA ARG A 214 8.59 -3.47 4.19
C ARG A 214 8.43 -2.03 4.63
N GLY A 215 7.43 -1.74 5.47
CA GLY A 215 7.22 -0.39 6.00
C GLY A 215 8.29 0.04 6.99
N LEU A 216 8.86 -0.90 7.74
CA LEU A 216 9.97 -0.71 8.69
C LEU A 216 11.35 -0.68 8.00
N GLY A 217 11.44 -1.09 6.74
CA GLY A 217 12.69 -1.10 5.99
C GLY A 217 13.67 -2.17 6.47
N TYR A 218 13.16 -3.35 6.87
CA TYR A 218 14.01 -4.47 7.28
C TYR A 218 14.98 -4.87 6.17
N ASP A 219 16.24 -5.06 6.55
CA ASP A 219 17.21 -5.76 5.72
C ASP A 219 16.96 -7.28 5.76
N GLU A 220 17.65 -8.02 4.90
CA GLU A 220 17.53 -9.48 4.79
C GLU A 220 17.77 -10.18 6.12
N HIS A 221 18.77 -9.74 6.88
CA HIS A 221 19.15 -10.33 8.16
C HIS A 221 18.04 -10.15 9.20
N THR A 222 17.52 -8.92 9.34
CA THR A 222 16.45 -8.56 10.28
C THR A 222 15.14 -9.26 9.90
N PHE A 223 14.83 -9.35 8.60
CA PHE A 223 13.67 -10.09 8.12
C PHE A 223 13.78 -11.59 8.42
N SER A 224 14.95 -12.20 8.18
CA SER A 224 15.18 -13.62 8.45
C SER A 224 15.13 -13.96 9.94
N ALA A 225 15.58 -13.04 10.80
CA ALA A 225 15.52 -13.20 12.25
C ALA A 225 14.10 -13.04 12.82
N SER A 226 13.28 -12.16 12.24
CA SER A 226 11.88 -11.92 12.67
C SER A 226 10.91 -13.00 12.19
N GLY A 227 11.20 -13.65 11.06
CA GLY A 227 10.55 -14.89 10.62
C GLY A 227 10.98 -16.09 11.47
N GLY A 228 10.78 -16.02 12.78
CA GLY A 228 11.14 -17.07 13.73
C GLY A 228 10.64 -18.43 13.25
N ARG A 229 11.57 -19.28 12.80
CA ARG A 229 11.39 -20.70 12.44
C ARG A 229 9.99 -21.00 11.91
N CYS A 230 9.77 -20.76 10.62
CA CYS A 230 8.75 -21.48 9.86
C CYS A 230 9.02 -22.98 10.06
N ARG A 231 8.41 -23.58 11.09
CA ARG A 231 8.63 -24.96 11.48
C ARG A 231 8.08 -25.77 10.31
N PRO A 232 8.91 -26.54 9.57
CA PRO A 232 8.40 -27.30 8.45
C PRO A 232 7.26 -28.16 9.00
N ALA A 233 6.07 -28.01 8.39
CA ALA A 233 4.92 -28.83 8.71
C ALA A 233 5.40 -30.27 8.84
N THR A 234 5.25 -30.83 10.03
CA THR A 234 5.60 -32.20 10.34
C THR A 234 5.02 -33.05 9.22
N ARG A 235 5.90 -33.72 8.45
CA ARG A 235 5.45 -34.63 7.39
C ARG A 235 4.36 -35.51 7.99
N CYS A 236 3.16 -35.44 7.42
CA CYS A 236 2.16 -36.47 7.63
C CYS A 236 2.79 -37.78 7.17
N THR A 237 3.35 -38.56 8.08
CA THR A 237 3.67 -39.95 7.83
C THR A 237 2.34 -40.67 7.71
N ALA A 238 1.96 -40.99 6.48
CA ALA A 238 0.89 -41.93 6.22
C ALA A 238 1.17 -43.25 6.96
N PRO A 239 0.15 -43.94 7.49
CA PRO A 239 0.33 -45.26 8.07
C PRO A 239 0.72 -46.22 6.94
N GLY A 240 1.97 -46.67 6.97
CA GLY A 240 2.47 -47.71 6.08
C GLY A 240 1.73 -49.02 6.36
N THR A 241 0.93 -49.45 5.40
CA THR A 241 0.39 -50.80 5.31
C THR A 241 1.49 -51.83 5.03
N SER A 242 1.54 -52.84 5.90
CA SER A 242 1.77 -54.27 5.63
C SER A 242 3.18 -54.85 5.40
N SER A 243 3.39 -55.94 6.16
CA SER A 243 4.10 -57.20 5.86
C SER A 243 5.64 -57.28 6.01
N ARG A 244 6.09 -57.89 7.10
CA ARG A 244 6.44 -59.32 7.20
C ARG A 244 6.45 -59.79 8.65
#